data_AF-A0A8H7LT32-F1
#
_entry.id   AF-A0A8H7LT32-F1
#
_cell.length_a   1.000
_cell.length_b   1.000
_cell.length_c   1.000
_cell.angle_alpha   90.00
_cell.angle_beta   90.00
_cell.angle_gamma   90.00
#
_symmetry.space_group_name_H-M   'P 1'
#
loop_
_entity.id
_entity.type
_entity.pdbx_description
1 polymer ?
#
loop_
_entity_poly.entity_id
_entity_poly.type
_entity_poly.pdbx_seq_one_letter_code
_entity_poly.pdbx_strand_id
1 'polypeptide(L)'
;MPAQHLEDLLFPVTTLRLTRCFPDWRSKAFHNLNELRLCAFHDNAPLHESQLLVILASSPQLRVLELQIELSLLDIAVPPVALHSLETLITHARSFLELGRLLRLLDTGSSPIFMTVYSPFNWYEQPDENIVHFFSRSNVTRLCAEEFNNFYKPFELFNLSPTVKKFAITPPTNDFWEFYGDYRLPIQVCLDTLYLLHDSSNIDIGNLQRALEWSGIRRLVTWGSFQETTRDTKPIKSKRLLRDELSSFGPILGMLPTCMLCPKDTFLL
;
A
#
# COMPACT_ATOMS: atom_id res chain seq x y z
N MET A 1 -37.83 -3.99 10.41
CA MET A 1 -37.76 -2.52 10.50
C MET A 1 -38.07 -1.95 9.12
N PRO A 2 -38.90 -0.89 8.98
CA PRO A 2 -39.17 -0.28 7.68
C PRO A 2 -37.88 0.26 7.04
N ALA A 3 -37.69 0.08 5.73
CA ALA A 3 -36.46 0.47 5.04
C ALA A 3 -36.11 1.96 5.24
N GLN A 4 -37.11 2.85 5.17
CA GLN A 4 -36.90 4.29 5.35
C GLN A 4 -36.35 4.64 6.74
N HIS A 5 -36.81 3.94 7.78
CA HIS A 5 -36.34 4.19 9.13
C HIS A 5 -34.86 3.78 9.31
N LEU A 6 -34.41 2.75 8.59
CA LEU A 6 -32.99 2.37 8.58
C LEU A 6 -32.14 3.45 7.93
N GLU A 7 -32.59 3.95 6.79
CA GLU A 7 -31.90 5.02 6.04
C GLU A 7 -31.74 6.29 6.87
N ASP A 8 -32.78 6.68 7.61
CA ASP A 8 -32.74 7.87 8.47
C ASP A 8 -31.79 7.68 9.66
N LEU A 9 -31.65 6.44 10.17
CA LEU A 9 -30.69 6.11 11.24
C LEU A 9 -29.24 6.03 10.73
N LEU A 10 -29.02 5.61 9.49
CA LEU A 10 -27.68 5.49 8.91
C LEU A 10 -27.14 6.79 8.33
N PHE A 11 -28.00 7.71 7.89
CA PHE A 11 -27.59 8.98 7.28
C PHE A 11 -26.64 9.87 8.11
N PRO A 12 -26.79 10.02 9.44
CA PRO A 12 -25.85 10.85 10.23
C PRO A 12 -24.51 10.17 10.51
N VAL A 13 -24.33 8.90 10.11
CA VAL A 13 -23.09 8.17 10.35
C VAL A 13 -22.00 8.69 9.41
N THR A 14 -20.87 9.13 9.98
CA THR A 14 -19.72 9.63 9.20
C THR A 14 -18.60 8.61 9.04
N THR A 15 -18.69 7.48 9.73
CA THR A 15 -17.67 6.42 9.71
C THR A 15 -18.36 5.10 9.45
N LEU A 16 -18.06 4.50 8.29
CA LEU A 16 -18.66 3.27 7.85
C LEU A 16 -17.58 2.21 7.66
N ARG A 17 -17.59 1.19 8.52
CA ARG A 17 -16.67 0.04 8.46
C ARG A 17 -17.50 -1.22 8.29
N LEU A 18 -17.56 -1.74 7.07
CA LEU A 18 -18.40 -2.87 6.72
C LEU A 18 -17.54 -4.07 6.40
N THR A 19 -17.90 -5.20 7.01
CA THR A 19 -17.26 -6.49 6.77
C THR A 19 -18.32 -7.48 6.35
N ARG A 20 -18.17 -8.09 5.15
CA ARG A 20 -19.03 -9.11 4.55
C ARG A 20 -20.50 -8.74 4.27
N CYS A 21 -21.08 -7.79 5.00
CA CYS A 21 -22.46 -7.35 4.83
C CYS A 21 -22.50 -5.86 4.51
N PHE A 22 -23.15 -5.53 3.39
CA PHE A 22 -23.26 -4.16 2.90
C PHE A 22 -24.74 -3.78 2.79
N PRO A 23 -25.13 -2.56 3.17
CA PRO A 23 -26.40 -1.98 2.74
C PRO A 23 -26.50 -1.98 1.22
N ASP A 24 -27.70 -1.75 0.68
CA ASP A 24 -27.83 -1.44 -0.74
C ASP A 24 -26.88 -0.28 -1.10
N TRP A 25 -26.14 -0.39 -2.22
CA TRP A 25 -25.16 0.62 -2.61
C TRP A 25 -25.76 2.01 -2.87
N ARG A 26 -27.09 2.11 -2.98
CA ARG A 26 -27.85 3.37 -3.08
C ARG A 26 -28.30 3.91 -1.72
N SER A 27 -27.94 3.26 -0.62
CA SER A 27 -28.26 3.67 0.74
C SER A 27 -27.59 5.01 1.08
N LYS A 28 -28.30 5.83 1.83
CA LYS A 28 -27.83 7.07 2.44
C LYS A 28 -26.69 6.85 3.43
N ALA A 29 -26.45 5.61 3.87
CA ALA A 29 -25.30 5.23 4.69
C ALA A 29 -23.96 5.61 4.05
N PHE A 30 -23.91 5.73 2.72
CA PHE A 30 -22.70 6.07 1.97
C PHE A 30 -22.50 7.56 1.72
N HIS A 31 -23.29 8.42 2.37
CA HIS A 31 -23.24 9.87 2.21
C HIS A 31 -22.53 10.54 3.39
N ASN A 32 -21.88 11.68 3.13
CA ASN A 32 -21.22 12.50 4.13
C ASN A 32 -20.19 11.74 4.99
N LEU A 33 -19.55 10.72 4.42
CA LEU A 33 -18.56 9.92 5.13
C LEU A 33 -17.22 10.65 5.21
N ASN A 34 -16.60 10.56 6.39
CA ASN A 34 -15.20 10.89 6.63
C ASN A 34 -14.32 9.64 6.54
N GLU A 35 -14.89 8.46 6.76
CA GLU A 35 -14.18 7.19 6.70
C GLU A 35 -15.07 6.10 6.10
N LEU A 36 -14.55 5.42 5.09
CA LEU A 36 -15.17 4.28 4.43
C LEU A 36 -14.17 3.14 4.37
N ARG A 37 -14.52 2.01 4.99
CA ARG A 37 -13.78 0.75 4.90
C ARG A 37 -14.71 -0.37 4.47
N LEU A 38 -14.44 -0.95 3.31
CA LEU A 38 -15.20 -2.04 2.74
C LEU A 38 -14.33 -3.29 2.69
N CYS A 39 -14.69 -4.31 3.47
CA CYS A 39 -13.95 -5.56 3.56
C CYS A 39 -14.87 -6.74 3.24
N ALA A 40 -14.77 -7.27 2.02
CA ALA A 40 -15.44 -8.47 1.59
C ALA A 40 -14.40 -9.58 1.40
N PHE A 41 -14.52 -10.63 2.20
CA PHE A 41 -13.86 -11.90 1.90
C PHE A 41 -14.80 -12.68 0.98
N HIS A 42 -14.51 -12.72 -0.32
CA HIS A 42 -15.21 -13.43 -1.40
C HIS A 42 -16.43 -12.72 -2.06
N ASP A 43 -16.68 -13.10 -3.31
CA ASP A 43 -17.47 -12.49 -4.41
C ASP A 43 -18.97 -12.20 -4.16
N ASN A 44 -19.40 -12.07 -2.90
CA ASN A 44 -20.82 -12.04 -2.57
C ASN A 44 -21.51 -10.70 -2.89
N ALA A 45 -20.77 -9.64 -3.25
CA ALA A 45 -21.33 -8.35 -3.63
C ALA A 45 -20.31 -7.50 -4.42
N PRO A 46 -20.12 -7.71 -5.73
CA PRO A 46 -19.23 -6.86 -6.51
C PRO A 46 -19.73 -5.42 -6.47
N LEU A 47 -18.81 -4.48 -6.25
CA LEU A 47 -19.08 -3.05 -6.33
C LEU A 47 -18.76 -2.57 -7.74
N HIS A 48 -19.77 -2.11 -8.47
CA HIS A 48 -19.59 -1.58 -9.81
C HIS A 48 -18.97 -0.17 -9.78
N GLU A 49 -18.20 0.17 -10.81
CA GLU A 49 -17.59 1.49 -10.96
C GLU A 49 -18.58 2.65 -10.77
N SER A 50 -19.77 2.56 -11.38
CA SER A 50 -20.80 3.60 -11.27
C SER A 50 -21.31 3.76 -9.84
N GLN A 51 -21.41 2.69 -9.07
CA GLN A 51 -21.80 2.72 -7.66
C GLN A 51 -20.68 3.35 -6.82
N LEU A 52 -19.44 2.95 -7.05
CA LEU A 52 -18.28 3.54 -6.38
C LEU A 52 -18.19 5.05 -6.64
N LEU A 53 -18.36 5.50 -7.88
CA LEU A 53 -18.38 6.91 -8.24
C LEU A 53 -19.45 7.69 -7.47
N VAL A 54 -20.67 7.14 -7.36
CA VAL A 54 -21.77 7.75 -6.59
C VAL A 54 -21.41 7.85 -5.11
N ILE A 55 -20.84 6.79 -4.53
CA ILE A 55 -20.41 6.75 -3.12
C ILE A 55 -19.34 7.81 -2.85
N LEU A 56 -18.30 7.87 -3.70
CA LEU A 56 -17.21 8.83 -3.56
C LEU A 56 -17.72 10.27 -3.71
N ALA A 57 -18.55 10.55 -4.72
CA ALA A 57 -19.12 11.87 -4.96
C ALA A 57 -20.07 12.33 -3.83
N SER A 58 -20.71 11.38 -3.14
CA SER A 58 -21.60 11.65 -2.00
C SER A 58 -20.84 11.91 -0.69
N SER A 59 -19.51 11.71 -0.69
CA SER A 59 -18.65 11.85 0.48
C SER A 59 -17.37 12.66 0.16
N PRO A 60 -17.48 13.94 -0.23
CA PRO A 60 -16.32 14.75 -0.63
C PRO A 60 -15.34 15.05 0.52
N GLN A 61 -15.74 14.85 1.77
CA GLN A 61 -14.91 15.03 2.97
C GLN A 61 -14.22 13.74 3.43
N LEU A 62 -14.23 12.70 2.59
CA LEU A 62 -13.63 11.41 2.91
C LEU A 62 -12.13 11.57 3.18
N ARG A 63 -11.69 11.15 4.37
CA ARG A 63 -10.29 11.15 4.83
C ARG A 63 -9.64 9.79 4.74
N VAL A 64 -10.43 8.72 4.89
CA VAL A 64 -9.96 7.34 4.84
C VAL A 64 -10.81 6.54 3.86
N LEU A 65 -10.16 5.92 2.89
CA LEU A 65 -10.77 4.99 1.95
C LEU A 65 -10.01 3.67 1.97
N GLU A 66 -10.68 2.59 2.37
CA GLU A 66 -10.16 1.23 2.27
C GLU A 66 -11.12 0.38 1.44
N LEU A 67 -10.58 -0.20 0.37
CA LEU A 67 -11.30 -1.07 -0.55
C LEU A 67 -10.63 -2.43 -0.60
N GLN A 68 -11.14 -3.33 0.23
CA GLN A 68 -10.86 -4.77 0.23
C GLN A 68 -12.11 -5.53 -0.25
N ILE A 69 -12.57 -5.20 -1.45
CA ILE A 69 -13.76 -5.78 -2.08
C ILE A 69 -13.50 -5.92 -3.58
N GLU A 70 -14.19 -6.87 -4.22
CA GLU A 70 -14.12 -7.01 -5.67
C GLU A 70 -14.75 -5.81 -6.38
N LEU A 71 -13.97 -5.17 -7.24
CA LEU A 71 -14.39 -4.02 -8.03
C LEU A 71 -14.61 -4.43 -9.48
N SER A 72 -15.82 -4.19 -9.99
CA SER A 72 -16.12 -4.32 -11.42
C SER A 72 -15.85 -2.99 -12.12
N LEU A 73 -14.56 -2.73 -12.40
CA LEU A 73 -14.08 -1.52 -13.04
C LEU A 73 -14.04 -1.65 -14.56
N LEU A 74 -14.64 -0.67 -15.23
CA LEU A 74 -14.68 -0.58 -16.68
C LEU A 74 -13.48 0.22 -17.18
N ASP A 75 -13.21 0.10 -18.47
CA ASP A 75 -12.15 0.85 -19.15
C ASP A 75 -12.75 2.04 -19.91
N ILE A 76 -13.55 2.83 -19.20
CA ILE A 76 -14.27 3.97 -19.78
C ILE A 76 -13.72 5.23 -19.14
N ALA A 77 -13.28 6.19 -19.96
CA ALA A 77 -12.85 7.48 -19.47
C ALA A 77 -13.98 8.16 -18.69
N VAL A 78 -13.77 8.33 -17.38
CA VAL A 78 -14.67 9.07 -16.49
C VAL A 78 -13.88 10.16 -15.78
N PRO A 79 -14.49 11.32 -15.48
CA PRO A 79 -13.81 12.35 -14.72
C PRO A 79 -13.51 11.83 -13.31
N PRO A 80 -12.31 12.11 -12.76
CA PRO A 80 -11.97 11.73 -11.40
C PRO A 80 -12.83 12.50 -10.40
N VAL A 81 -13.13 11.86 -9.26
CA VAL A 81 -13.86 12.46 -8.14
C VAL A 81 -12.87 13.19 -7.25
N ALA A 82 -13.15 14.46 -6.96
CA ALA A 82 -12.35 15.28 -6.06
C ALA A 82 -12.53 14.83 -4.59
N LEU A 83 -11.43 14.35 -4.00
CA LEU A 83 -11.30 13.86 -2.63
C LEU A 83 -10.11 14.56 -1.97
N HIS A 84 -10.11 15.89 -1.95
CA HIS A 84 -8.98 16.70 -1.47
C HIS A 84 -8.70 16.53 0.04
N SER A 85 -9.66 16.01 0.80
CA SER A 85 -9.52 15.68 2.22
C SER A 85 -8.96 14.29 2.46
N LEU A 86 -8.68 13.50 1.41
CA LEU A 86 -8.20 12.12 1.55
C LEU A 86 -6.78 12.11 2.12
N GLU A 87 -6.62 11.41 3.25
CA GLU A 87 -5.35 11.28 3.97
C GLU A 87 -4.81 9.86 3.89
N THR A 88 -5.69 8.86 3.80
CA THR A 88 -5.33 7.44 3.78
C THR A 88 -6.10 6.70 2.70
N LEU A 89 -5.35 6.03 1.82
CA LEU A 89 -5.88 5.17 0.76
C LEU A 89 -5.31 3.76 0.92
N ILE A 90 -6.18 2.77 1.12
CA ILE A 90 -5.82 1.37 1.25
C ILE A 90 -6.51 0.57 0.14
N THR A 91 -5.72 -0.06 -0.72
CA THR A 91 -6.23 -0.79 -1.89
C THR A 91 -5.82 -2.25 -1.84
N HIS A 92 -6.73 -3.16 -2.17
CA HIS A 92 -6.44 -4.58 -2.39
C HIS A 92 -6.66 -4.97 -3.86
N ALA A 93 -5.99 -4.25 -4.76
CA ALA A 93 -6.06 -4.55 -6.19
C ALA A 93 -5.35 -5.88 -6.50
N ARG A 94 -5.89 -6.67 -7.43
CA ARG A 94 -5.34 -7.97 -7.83
C ARG A 94 -4.31 -7.86 -8.96
N SER A 95 -4.21 -6.71 -9.62
CA SER A 95 -3.33 -6.45 -10.76
C SER A 95 -3.02 -4.95 -10.89
N PHE A 96 -1.96 -4.58 -11.62
CA PHE A 96 -1.64 -3.16 -11.84
C PHE A 96 -2.72 -2.48 -12.69
N LEU A 97 -3.36 -3.23 -13.59
CA LEU A 97 -4.50 -2.73 -14.36
C LEU A 97 -5.68 -2.37 -13.46
N GLU A 98 -6.04 -3.24 -12.51
CA GLU A 98 -7.12 -2.96 -11.55
C GLU A 98 -6.78 -1.76 -10.65
N LEU A 99 -5.53 -1.69 -10.17
CA LEU A 99 -5.06 -0.54 -9.39
C LEU A 99 -5.17 0.74 -10.21
N GLY A 100 -4.66 0.77 -11.44
CA GLY A 100 -4.76 1.93 -12.33
C GLY A 100 -6.19 2.35 -12.58
N ARG A 101 -7.08 1.40 -12.83
CA ARG A 101 -8.53 1.65 -13.00
C ARG A 101 -9.20 2.21 -11.75
N LEU A 102 -8.73 1.86 -10.56
CA LEU A 102 -9.23 2.47 -9.32
C LEU A 102 -8.69 3.90 -9.18
N LEU A 103 -7.37 4.07 -9.35
CA LEU A 103 -6.69 5.35 -9.13
C LEU A 103 -7.10 6.45 -10.12
N ARG A 104 -7.49 6.09 -11.35
CA ARG A 104 -8.03 7.07 -12.32
C ARG A 104 -9.30 7.76 -11.82
N LEU A 105 -10.06 7.12 -10.91
CA LEU A 105 -11.30 7.65 -10.37
C LEU A 105 -11.06 8.69 -9.27
N LEU A 106 -9.83 8.82 -8.76
CA LEU A 106 -9.53 9.63 -7.58
C LEU A 106 -8.71 10.87 -7.97
N ASP A 107 -9.19 12.04 -7.61
CA ASP A 107 -8.40 13.27 -7.60
C ASP A 107 -8.19 13.72 -6.16
N THR A 108 -6.98 13.60 -5.66
CA THR A 108 -6.66 13.79 -4.24
C THR A 108 -6.09 15.17 -3.95
N GLY A 109 -5.90 15.99 -4.98
CA GLY A 109 -5.29 17.32 -4.84
C GLY A 109 -3.86 17.27 -4.32
N SER A 110 -3.46 18.30 -3.57
CA SER A 110 -2.08 18.48 -3.07
C SER A 110 -1.89 18.03 -1.62
N SER A 111 -2.94 17.53 -0.96
CA SER A 111 -2.88 17.06 0.42
C SER A 111 -1.95 15.86 0.55
N PRO A 112 -1.10 15.78 1.59
CA PRO A 112 -0.25 14.61 1.82
C PRO A 112 -1.06 13.34 2.07
N ILE A 113 -0.77 12.29 1.31
CA ILE A 113 -1.47 11.00 1.40
C ILE A 113 -0.54 9.91 1.91
N PHE A 114 -1.08 9.07 2.77
CA PHE A 114 -0.57 7.75 3.04
C PHE A 114 -1.31 6.71 2.19
N MET A 115 -0.56 5.93 1.43
CA MET A 115 -1.11 4.89 0.56
C MET A 115 -0.60 3.51 0.95
N THR A 116 -1.50 2.54 1.07
CA THR A 116 -1.17 1.12 1.16
C THR A 116 -1.68 0.39 -0.07
N VAL A 117 -0.78 -0.32 -0.74
CA VAL A 117 -1.10 -1.22 -1.85
C VAL A 117 -0.85 -2.63 -1.38
N TYR A 118 -1.92 -3.41 -1.24
CA TYR A 118 -1.86 -4.86 -1.15
C TYR A 118 -2.02 -5.43 -2.55
N SER A 119 -1.09 -6.25 -3.00
CA SER A 119 -1.29 -6.91 -4.29
C SER A 119 -0.38 -8.11 -4.55
N PRO A 120 -0.94 -9.24 -5.00
CA PRO A 120 -0.19 -10.35 -5.55
C PRO A 120 0.10 -10.15 -7.05
N PHE A 121 0.73 -9.03 -7.45
CA PHE A 121 0.99 -8.73 -8.88
C PHE A 121 1.78 -9.84 -9.57
N ASN A 122 1.43 -10.22 -10.80
CA ASN A 122 2.29 -11.12 -11.57
C ASN A 122 3.64 -10.45 -11.89
N TRP A 123 4.73 -11.21 -11.93
CA TRP A 123 6.09 -10.70 -12.12
C TRP A 123 6.31 -9.95 -13.43
N TYR A 124 5.47 -10.20 -14.44
CA TYR A 124 5.51 -9.53 -15.74
C TYR A 124 4.69 -8.24 -15.82
N GLU A 125 3.81 -7.95 -14.87
CA GLU A 125 2.95 -6.78 -14.95
C GLU A 125 3.77 -5.51 -14.73
N GLN A 126 3.52 -4.50 -15.55
CA GLN A 126 4.11 -3.17 -15.38
C GLN A 126 3.04 -2.20 -14.87
N PRO A 127 3.44 -1.12 -14.16
CA PRO A 127 2.50 -0.08 -13.79
C PRO A 127 1.82 0.52 -15.04
N ASP A 128 0.49 0.52 -15.01
CA ASP A 128 -0.35 1.13 -16.04
C ASP A 128 -0.22 2.66 -16.06
N GLU A 129 -0.54 3.29 -17.20
CA GLU A 129 -0.48 4.76 -17.37
C GLU A 129 -1.31 5.51 -16.32
N ASN A 130 -2.44 4.96 -15.88
CA ASN A 130 -3.26 5.57 -14.84
C ASN A 130 -2.56 5.60 -13.48
N ILE A 131 -1.73 4.60 -13.18
CA ILE A 131 -0.91 4.60 -11.96
C ILE A 131 0.12 5.72 -12.05
N VAL A 132 0.83 5.82 -13.17
CA VAL A 132 1.82 6.88 -13.41
C VAL A 132 1.17 8.26 -13.28
N HIS A 133 0.02 8.46 -13.92
CA HIS A 133 -0.72 9.72 -13.87
C HIS A 133 -1.24 10.05 -12.46
N PHE A 134 -1.68 9.05 -11.70
CA PHE A 134 -2.08 9.26 -10.31
C PHE A 134 -0.92 9.74 -9.45
N PHE A 135 0.24 9.07 -9.51
CA PHE A 135 1.39 9.45 -8.69
C PHE A 135 2.02 10.79 -9.11
N SER A 136 1.95 11.16 -10.38
CA SER A 136 2.49 12.45 -10.84
C SER A 136 1.70 13.67 -10.33
N ARG A 137 0.40 13.50 -10.07
CA ARG A 137 -0.48 14.58 -9.58
C ARG A 137 -0.80 14.52 -8.08
N SER A 138 -0.63 13.35 -7.45
CA SER A 138 -0.95 13.15 -6.04
C SER A 138 0.26 13.37 -5.15
N ASN A 139 0.06 13.96 -3.97
CA ASN A 139 1.13 14.15 -2.99
C ASN A 139 1.26 12.92 -2.06
N VAL A 140 1.65 11.78 -2.63
CA VAL A 140 1.89 10.56 -1.83
C VAL A 140 3.22 10.71 -1.09
N THR A 141 3.15 10.87 0.23
CA THR A 141 4.34 11.10 1.08
C THR A 141 4.79 9.85 1.81
N ARG A 142 3.85 8.91 2.02
CA ARG A 142 4.07 7.62 2.66
C ARG A 142 3.46 6.54 1.79
N LEU A 143 4.25 5.52 1.47
CA LEU A 143 3.80 4.37 0.68
C LEU A 143 4.09 3.09 1.46
N CYS A 144 3.11 2.20 1.53
CA CYS A 144 3.24 0.86 2.08
C CYS A 144 2.87 -0.15 1.00
N ALA A 145 3.75 -1.10 0.72
CA ALA A 145 3.58 -2.13 -0.28
C ALA A 145 3.59 -3.50 0.41
N GLU A 146 2.46 -4.20 0.35
CA GLU A 146 2.24 -5.46 1.05
C GLU A 146 1.85 -6.59 0.10
N GLU A 147 2.22 -7.81 0.48
CA GLU A 147 1.86 -9.07 -0.22
C GLU A 147 2.36 -9.17 -1.67
N PHE A 148 3.39 -8.40 -2.03
CA PHE A 148 4.04 -8.52 -3.34
C PHE A 148 4.79 -9.84 -3.42
N ASN A 149 4.60 -10.56 -4.53
CA ASN A 149 5.34 -11.81 -4.80
C ASN A 149 6.79 -11.57 -5.30
N ASN A 150 7.16 -10.32 -5.55
CA ASN A 150 8.44 -9.92 -6.12
C ASN A 150 8.95 -8.66 -5.41
N PHE A 151 10.21 -8.70 -4.98
CA PHE A 151 10.83 -7.62 -4.22
C PHE A 151 10.98 -6.30 -5.00
N TYR A 152 11.12 -6.32 -6.32
CA TYR A 152 11.29 -5.11 -7.14
C TYR A 152 10.00 -4.35 -7.40
N LYS A 153 8.87 -5.05 -7.44
CA LYS A 153 7.57 -4.46 -7.77
C LYS A 153 7.14 -3.34 -6.81
N PRO A 154 7.35 -3.47 -5.49
CA PRO A 154 7.23 -2.33 -4.57
C PRO A 154 8.06 -1.12 -5.00
N PHE A 155 9.31 -1.33 -5.44
CA PHE A 155 10.20 -0.23 -5.87
C PHE A 155 9.80 0.38 -7.21
N GLU A 156 9.18 -0.38 -8.12
CA GLU A 156 8.57 0.18 -9.33
C GLU A 156 7.51 1.23 -8.96
N LEU A 157 6.62 0.93 -8.00
CA LEU A 157 5.64 1.90 -7.48
C LEU A 157 6.30 3.09 -6.79
N PHE A 158 7.31 2.83 -5.96
CA PHE A 158 8.07 3.89 -5.31
C PHE A 158 8.68 4.88 -6.32
N ASN A 159 9.23 4.38 -7.43
CA ASN A 159 9.86 5.20 -8.46
C ASN A 159 8.87 6.11 -9.20
N LEU A 160 7.57 5.80 -9.17
CA LEU A 160 6.54 6.67 -9.75
C LEU A 160 6.26 7.90 -8.88
N SER A 161 6.65 7.87 -7.60
CA SER A 161 6.31 8.91 -6.64
C SER A 161 7.54 9.64 -6.10
N PRO A 162 7.94 10.77 -6.71
CA PRO A 162 9.10 11.54 -6.25
C PRO A 162 8.91 12.15 -4.85
N THR A 163 7.67 12.23 -4.36
CA THR A 163 7.32 12.83 -3.06
C THR A 163 7.39 11.85 -1.89
N VAL A 164 7.50 10.54 -2.13
CA VAL A 164 7.55 9.54 -1.05
C VAL A 164 8.83 9.70 -0.25
N LYS A 165 8.68 9.89 1.07
CA LYS A 165 9.79 9.99 2.04
C LYS A 165 9.90 8.79 2.96
N LYS A 166 8.78 8.17 3.28
CA LYS A 166 8.72 6.92 4.05
C LYS A 166 8.15 5.83 3.17
N PHE A 167 8.90 4.75 2.99
CA PHE A 167 8.48 3.60 2.23
C PHE A 167 8.49 2.37 3.12
N ALA A 168 7.41 1.62 3.15
CA ALA A 168 7.31 0.37 3.86
C ALA A 168 7.06 -0.77 2.89
N ILE A 169 7.75 -1.88 3.11
CA ILE A 169 7.58 -3.10 2.34
C ILE A 169 7.43 -4.30 3.28
N THR A 170 6.51 -5.19 2.93
CA THR A 170 6.48 -6.55 3.47
C THR A 170 7.24 -7.46 2.49
N PRO A 171 8.36 -8.07 2.91
CA PRO A 171 9.08 -9.01 2.06
C PRO A 171 8.17 -10.19 1.67
N PRO A 172 8.27 -10.72 0.44
CA PRO A 172 7.60 -11.97 0.09
C PRO A 172 8.02 -13.09 1.05
N THR A 173 7.06 -13.91 1.47
CA THR A 173 7.30 -15.06 2.35
C THR A 173 7.91 -16.27 1.63
N ASN A 174 7.87 -16.27 0.28
CA ASN A 174 8.32 -17.40 -0.52
C ASN A 174 9.81 -17.24 -0.87
N ASP A 175 10.57 -18.33 -0.78
CA ASP A 175 12.05 -18.38 -0.94
C ASP A 175 12.57 -18.03 -2.34
N PHE A 176 11.72 -17.61 -3.27
CA PHE A 176 12.08 -17.30 -4.65
C PHE A 176 12.56 -15.84 -4.79
N TRP A 177 13.63 -15.51 -4.08
CA TRP A 177 14.43 -14.28 -4.28
C TRP A 177 15.36 -14.37 -5.50
N GLU A 178 15.06 -15.26 -6.44
CA GLU A 178 15.91 -15.45 -7.61
C GLU A 178 15.85 -14.20 -8.48
N PHE A 179 16.97 -13.50 -8.50
CA PHE A 179 17.25 -12.33 -9.32
C PHE A 179 17.25 -12.74 -10.80
N TYR A 180 16.08 -12.85 -11.40
CA TYR A 180 15.95 -13.06 -12.83
C TYR A 180 16.05 -11.73 -13.58
N GLY A 181 17.25 -11.11 -13.61
CA GLY A 181 17.53 -10.00 -14.51
C GLY A 181 18.44 -8.90 -13.96
N ASP A 182 19.18 -8.25 -14.86
CA ASP A 182 20.01 -7.06 -14.62
C ASP A 182 19.14 -5.79 -14.54
N TYR A 183 18.09 -5.84 -13.70
CA TYR A 183 17.18 -4.71 -13.53
C TYR A 183 17.85 -3.61 -12.73
N ARG A 184 18.60 -2.77 -13.43
CA ARG A 184 18.98 -1.45 -12.92
C ARG A 184 17.72 -0.59 -12.85
N LEU A 185 17.09 -0.57 -11.69
CA LEU A 185 16.05 0.42 -11.43
C LEU A 185 16.72 1.80 -11.40
N PRO A 186 16.29 2.76 -12.24
CA PRO A 186 16.81 4.12 -12.19
C PRO A 186 16.19 4.84 -11.00
N ILE A 187 16.68 4.56 -9.79
CA ILE A 187 16.18 5.22 -8.58
C ILE A 187 16.92 6.55 -8.43
N GLN A 188 16.26 7.65 -8.79
CA GLN A 188 16.77 9.01 -8.57
C GLN A 188 16.19 9.68 -7.30
N VAL A 189 15.56 8.91 -6.40
CA VAL A 189 14.70 9.49 -5.36
C VAL A 189 15.37 9.44 -3.98
N CYS A 190 15.29 10.55 -3.25
CA CYS A 190 15.74 10.67 -1.86
C CYS A 190 14.73 9.99 -0.90
N LEU A 191 14.85 8.68 -0.72
CA LEU A 191 14.09 7.95 0.30
C LEU A 191 14.69 8.22 1.68
N ASP A 192 13.92 8.83 2.60
CA ASP A 192 14.43 9.13 3.94
C ASP A 192 14.43 7.88 4.82
N THR A 193 13.37 7.07 4.75
CA THR A 193 13.25 5.88 5.61
C THR A 193 12.58 4.71 4.88
N LEU A 194 13.26 3.56 4.88
CA LEU A 194 12.72 2.27 4.46
C LEU A 194 12.32 1.45 5.69
N TYR A 195 11.10 0.94 5.72
CA TYR A 195 10.58 0.06 6.76
C TYR A 195 10.38 -1.35 6.19
N LEU A 196 10.89 -2.37 6.87
CA LEU A 196 10.66 -3.78 6.57
C LEU A 196 9.68 -4.33 7.62
N LEU A 197 8.42 -4.55 7.22
CA LEU A 197 7.28 -4.68 8.16
C LEU A 197 7.00 -6.09 8.70
N HIS A 198 7.76 -7.12 8.33
CA HIS A 198 7.55 -8.50 8.79
C HIS A 198 8.86 -9.19 9.17
N ASP A 199 8.73 -10.33 9.84
CA ASP A 199 9.86 -11.18 10.24
C ASP A 199 10.68 -11.47 8.99
N SER A 200 11.81 -10.78 8.93
CA SER A 200 12.67 -10.66 7.76
C SER A 200 13.57 -11.88 7.63
N SER A 201 13.09 -13.03 8.09
CA SER A 201 13.91 -14.22 8.27
C SER A 201 14.47 -14.75 6.97
N ASN A 202 13.90 -14.36 5.83
CA ASN A 202 14.33 -14.84 4.51
C ASN A 202 14.78 -13.68 3.61
N ILE A 203 15.09 -12.49 4.16
CA ILE A 203 15.63 -11.41 3.34
C ILE A 203 17.09 -11.73 2.98
N ASP A 204 17.33 -11.88 1.68
CA ASP A 204 18.69 -11.92 1.12
C ASP A 204 19.38 -10.56 1.37
N ILE A 205 20.41 -10.58 2.22
CA ILE A 205 21.18 -9.37 2.59
C ILE A 205 21.83 -8.74 1.36
N GLY A 206 22.28 -9.52 0.38
CA GLY A 206 22.88 -9.00 -0.86
C GLY A 206 21.86 -8.27 -1.75
N ASN A 207 20.59 -8.68 -1.70
CA ASN A 207 19.50 -7.97 -2.38
C ASN A 207 19.14 -6.67 -1.66
N LEU A 208 19.05 -6.74 -0.33
CA LEU A 208 18.83 -5.56 0.50
C LEU A 208 19.97 -4.55 0.34
N GLN A 209 21.22 -5.00 0.37
CA GLN A 209 22.40 -4.17 0.18
C GLN A 209 22.35 -3.46 -1.17
N ARG A 210 22.08 -4.17 -2.26
CA ARG A 210 21.90 -3.56 -3.57
C ARG A 210 20.80 -2.50 -3.56
N ALA A 211 19.64 -2.80 -2.96
CA ALA A 211 18.58 -1.80 -2.82
C ALA A 211 19.01 -0.57 -2.00
N LEU A 212 19.75 -0.76 -0.90
CA LEU A 212 20.27 0.32 -0.05
C LEU A 212 21.28 1.20 -0.79
N GLU A 213 22.24 0.58 -1.50
CA GLU A 213 23.24 1.27 -2.31
C GLU A 213 22.58 2.11 -3.42
N TRP A 214 21.47 1.64 -3.98
CA TRP A 214 20.80 2.31 -5.09
C TRP A 214 19.88 3.47 -4.69
N SER A 215 19.33 3.46 -3.48
CA SER A 215 18.21 4.34 -3.12
C SER A 215 18.58 5.50 -2.19
N GLY A 216 19.85 5.63 -1.81
CA GLY A 216 20.32 6.71 -0.93
C GLY A 216 19.59 6.76 0.41
N ILE A 217 19.09 5.60 0.88
CA ILE A 217 18.31 5.47 2.10
C ILE A 217 19.10 6.01 3.29
N ARG A 218 18.51 6.93 4.05
CA ARG A 218 19.15 7.48 5.26
C ARG A 218 18.91 6.60 6.48
N ARG A 219 17.75 5.94 6.53
CA ARG A 219 17.33 5.15 7.68
C ARG A 219 16.66 3.87 7.24
N LEU A 220 17.16 2.75 7.74
CA LEU A 220 16.53 1.45 7.57
C LEU A 220 15.89 1.04 8.90
N VAL A 221 14.60 0.75 8.89
CA VAL A 221 13.85 0.30 10.07
C VAL A 221 13.34 -1.10 9.83
N THR A 222 13.65 -2.01 10.74
CA THR A 222 13.42 -3.44 10.54
C THR A 222 12.59 -3.99 11.68
N TRP A 223 11.55 -4.75 11.36
CA TRP A 223 10.76 -5.49 12.36
C TRP A 223 11.17 -6.96 12.41
N GLY A 224 11.24 -7.54 13.62
CA GLY A 224 11.49 -8.97 13.79
C GLY A 224 12.96 -9.40 13.84
N SER A 225 13.21 -10.65 13.47
CA SER A 225 14.51 -11.30 13.38
C SER A 225 14.89 -11.54 11.92
N PHE A 226 16.17 -11.38 11.61
CA PHE A 226 16.72 -11.82 10.34
C PHE A 226 17.31 -13.21 10.51
N GLN A 227 17.13 -14.07 9.52
CA GLN A 227 18.01 -15.20 9.30
C GLN A 227 18.68 -14.93 7.95
N GLU A 228 19.99 -15.04 7.92
CA GLU A 228 20.71 -14.96 6.67
C GLU A 228 20.67 -16.33 6.01
N THR A 229 20.08 -16.40 4.81
CA THR A 229 20.19 -17.55 3.92
C THR A 229 21.16 -17.20 2.81
N THR A 230 22.45 -17.27 3.09
CA THR A 230 23.45 -17.37 2.02
C THR A 230 23.40 -18.77 1.42
N ARG A 231 23.60 -18.88 0.11
CA ARG A 231 23.58 -20.18 -0.60
C ARG A 231 24.61 -21.20 -0.08
N ASP A 232 25.59 -20.80 0.75
CA ASP A 232 26.70 -21.66 1.20
C ASP A 232 27.20 -21.48 2.66
N THR A 233 26.60 -20.64 3.52
CA THR A 233 27.09 -20.46 4.91
C THR A 233 26.02 -20.59 5.98
N LYS A 234 26.45 -21.07 7.16
CA LYS A 234 25.60 -21.32 8.34
C LYS A 234 24.84 -20.05 8.73
N PRO A 235 23.56 -20.15 9.12
CA PRO A 235 22.75 -18.99 9.49
C PRO A 235 23.43 -18.17 10.58
N ILE A 236 23.62 -16.88 10.33
CA ILE A 236 24.06 -15.93 11.36
C ILE A 236 22.92 -15.75 12.36
N LYS A 237 23.00 -16.46 13.48
CA LYS A 237 21.97 -16.45 14.52
C LYS A 237 21.94 -15.17 15.38
N SER A 238 22.83 -14.21 15.13
CA SER A 238 23.01 -13.04 16.01
C SER A 238 22.52 -11.76 15.37
N LYS A 239 21.46 -11.17 15.93
CA LYS A 239 20.95 -9.82 15.62
C LYS A 239 22.04 -8.74 15.63
N ARG A 240 23.12 -8.95 16.39
CA ARG A 240 24.25 -8.03 16.48
C ARG A 240 25.09 -8.01 15.21
N LEU A 241 25.35 -9.17 14.61
CA LEU A 241 26.16 -9.28 13.40
C LEU A 241 25.45 -8.65 12.20
N LEU A 242 24.15 -8.91 12.05
CA LEU A 242 23.31 -8.24 11.05
C LEU A 242 23.24 -6.73 11.25
N ARG A 243 23.16 -6.25 12.50
CA ARG A 243 23.21 -4.81 12.75
C ARG A 243 24.55 -4.23 12.30
N ASP A 244 25.65 -4.87 12.66
CA ASP A 244 26.99 -4.38 12.35
C ASP A 244 27.24 -4.37 10.84
N GLU A 245 26.78 -5.41 10.13
CA GLU A 245 26.83 -5.51 8.67
C GLU A 245 25.94 -4.45 7.99
N LEU A 246 24.67 -4.32 8.39
CA LEU A 246 23.77 -3.31 7.82
C LEU A 246 24.20 -1.87 8.12
N SER A 247 24.83 -1.64 9.28
CA SER A 247 25.38 -0.33 9.65
C SER A 247 26.59 0.03 8.81
N SER A 248 27.30 -0.96 8.25
CA SER A 248 28.44 -0.72 7.35
C SER A 248 28.03 -0.14 5.99
N PHE A 249 26.76 -0.27 5.61
CA PHE A 249 26.24 0.22 4.33
C PHE A 249 25.82 1.70 4.35
N GLY A 250 25.95 2.38 5.50
CA GLY A 250 25.69 3.82 5.62
C GLY A 250 24.36 4.26 6.28
N PRO A 251 23.20 3.57 6.15
CA PRO A 251 21.97 4.05 6.77
C PRO A 251 21.98 3.87 8.29
N ILE A 252 21.28 4.76 8.99
CA ILE A 252 21.02 4.62 10.42
C ILE A 252 20.03 3.46 10.62
N LEU A 253 20.49 2.38 11.24
CA LEU A 253 19.62 1.24 11.54
C LEU A 253 18.76 1.53 12.78
N GLY A 254 17.45 1.59 12.57
CA GLY A 254 16.46 1.61 13.65
C GLY A 254 15.88 0.21 13.85
N MET A 255 15.93 -0.32 15.07
CA MET A 255 15.21 -1.55 15.42
C MET A 255 14.03 -1.18 16.30
N LEU A 256 12.83 -1.63 15.91
CA LEU A 256 11.64 -1.48 16.73
C LEU A 256 11.49 -2.71 17.67
N PRO A 257 11.07 -2.50 18.93
CA PRO A 257 10.87 -3.60 19.86
C PRO A 257 9.71 -4.49 19.39
N THR A 258 9.92 -5.81 19.42
CA THR A 258 8.95 -6.83 18.97
C THR A 258 7.63 -6.87 19.75
N CYS A 259 7.50 -6.08 20.83
CA CYS A 259 6.51 -6.34 21.87
C CYS A 259 5.42 -5.27 22.04
N MET A 260 5.37 -4.18 21.25
CA MET A 260 4.49 -3.05 21.64
C MET A 260 3.39 -2.61 20.69
N LEU A 261 3.43 -2.79 19.37
CA LEU A 261 2.32 -2.40 18.48
C LEU A 261 2.36 -3.23 17.19
N CYS A 262 1.25 -3.32 16.46
CA CYS A 262 1.28 -3.84 15.09
C CYS A 262 2.25 -2.96 14.28
N PRO A 263 3.16 -3.50 13.47
CA PRO A 263 4.12 -2.71 12.67
C PRO A 263 3.43 -1.60 11.86
N LYS A 264 2.20 -1.86 11.42
CA LYS A 264 1.33 -0.94 10.68
C LYS A 264 0.99 0.31 11.48
N ASP A 265 0.68 0.17 12.77
CA ASP A 265 0.35 1.29 13.65
C ASP A 265 1.56 2.21 13.88
N THR A 266 2.78 1.66 13.82
CA THR A 266 4.01 2.46 13.97
C THR A 266 4.38 3.21 12.68
N PHE A 267 4.03 2.67 11.51
CA PHE A 267 4.21 3.37 10.23
C PHE A 267 3.20 4.51 10.03
N LEU A 268 2.03 4.40 10.67
CA LEU A 268 0.99 5.42 10.68
C LEU A 268 1.36 6.67 11.51
N LEU A 269 2.30 6.54 12.46
CA LEU A 269 2.83 7.62 13.32
C LEU A 269 4.02 8.39 12.69
#